data_AF-A0A7W0UU69-F1
#
_entry.id   AF-A0A7W0UU69-F1
#
_cell.length_a   1.000
_cell.length_b   1.000
_cell.length_c   1.000
_cell.angle_alpha   90.00
_cell.angle_beta   90.00
_cell.angle_gamma   90.00
#
_symmetry.space_group_name_H-M   'P 1'
#
loop_
_entity.id
_entity.type
_entity.pdbx_description
1 polymer ?
#
loop_
_entity_poly.entity_id
_entity_poly.type
_entity_poly.pdbx_seq_one_letter_code
_entity_poly.pdbx_strand_id
1 'polypeptide(L)'
;CGHTVWNRLDFATARQNGGTPRLRAREEWTVAENTHLPLVGEETFSAAQDRLASRKRGPGERSRSTYLFAGRVRCCAGHQPLSMHGKSRKGHHYYACSYASSYGDQAALDTHAGQKWIYLREDYLLKLVERFLAQRIFGPMRIDRLSKQLRDHRRSAETNGKSAATKIRQQLADTDRRLGPRQAICSAWRVGVVADGSARNVSRGRAQARCSWGRIVL
;
A
#
# COMPACT_ATOMS: atom_id res chain seq x y z
N CYS A 1 -7.13 -0.56 -19.78
CA CYS A 1 -7.48 0.15 -21.02
C CYS A 1 -6.91 -0.61 -22.23
N GLY A 2 -7.71 -0.86 -23.28
CA GLY A 2 -7.29 -1.61 -24.49
C GLY A 2 -6.82 -0.72 -25.65
N HIS A 3 -6.38 0.51 -25.35
CA HIS A 3 -6.01 1.53 -26.33
C HIS A 3 -4.48 1.75 -26.37
N THR A 4 -3.98 2.20 -27.51
CA THR A 4 -2.56 2.51 -27.73
C THR A 4 -2.37 4.02 -27.94
N VAL A 5 -1.43 4.63 -27.22
CA VAL A 5 -1.12 6.08 -27.33
C VAL A 5 0.29 6.29 -27.88
N TRP A 6 0.40 6.97 -29.02
CA TRP A 6 1.67 7.36 -29.65
C TRP A 6 1.81 8.89 -29.77
N ASN A 7 2.98 9.33 -30.24
CA ASN A 7 3.32 10.76 -30.44
C ASN A 7 3.35 11.61 -29.15
N ARG A 8 3.96 11.10 -28.07
CA ARG A 8 4.07 11.85 -26.79
C ARG A 8 5.23 12.85 -26.76
N LEU A 9 6.27 12.64 -27.55
CA LEU A 9 7.49 13.44 -27.56
C LEU A 9 7.73 13.99 -28.96
N ASP A 10 8.19 15.24 -29.03
CA ASP A 10 8.65 15.86 -30.26
C ASP A 10 10.18 15.84 -30.34
N PHE A 11 10.69 15.04 -31.28
CA PHE A 11 12.13 14.88 -31.51
C PHE A 11 12.68 15.86 -32.57
N ALA A 12 11.81 16.52 -33.35
CA ALA A 12 12.25 17.45 -34.39
C ALA A 12 12.94 18.68 -33.79
N THR A 13 12.37 19.22 -32.71
CA THR A 13 12.92 20.35 -31.94
C THR A 13 14.25 20.02 -31.26
N ALA A 14 14.43 18.80 -30.75
CA ALA A 14 15.69 18.35 -30.15
C ALA A 14 16.82 18.21 -31.17
N ARG A 15 16.51 17.79 -32.40
CA ARG A 15 17.49 17.62 -33.49
C ARG A 15 18.02 18.95 -34.03
N GLN A 16 17.23 20.02 -33.94
CA GLN A 16 17.59 21.35 -34.46
C GLN A 16 18.33 22.21 -33.43
N ASN A 17 17.92 22.19 -32.16
CA ASN A 17 18.41 23.13 -31.15
C ASN A 17 19.37 22.52 -30.13
N GLY A 18 19.69 21.23 -30.23
CA GLY A 18 20.55 20.52 -29.27
C GLY A 18 19.96 20.56 -27.86
N GLY A 19 18.99 19.69 -27.56
CA GLY A 19 18.32 19.71 -26.26
C GLY A 19 17.45 18.48 -25.97
N THR A 20 16.76 18.50 -24.84
CA THR A 20 15.82 17.42 -24.45
C THR A 20 14.57 17.48 -25.33
N PRO A 21 14.05 16.35 -25.83
CA PRO A 21 12.80 16.29 -26.61
C PRO A 21 11.65 16.98 -25.88
N ARG A 22 10.92 17.84 -26.59
CA ARG A 22 9.76 18.54 -26.05
C ARG A 22 8.64 17.53 -25.80
N LEU A 23 7.99 17.61 -24.63
CA LEU A 23 6.76 16.87 -24.38
C LEU A 23 5.61 17.51 -25.18
N ARG A 24 4.93 16.72 -26.02
CA ARG A 24 3.78 17.19 -26.81
C ARG A 24 2.54 17.30 -25.95
N ALA A 25 1.65 18.23 -26.30
CA ALA A 25 0.36 18.38 -25.62
C ALA A 25 -0.49 17.12 -25.78
N ARG A 26 -1.40 16.86 -24.82
CA ARG A 26 -2.17 15.61 -24.79
C ARG A 26 -3.09 15.48 -26.00
N GLU A 27 -3.49 16.60 -26.57
CA GLU A 27 -4.33 16.76 -27.77
C GLU A 27 -3.55 16.42 -29.05
N GLU A 28 -2.21 16.53 -29.02
CA GLU A 28 -1.33 16.10 -30.11
C GLU A 28 -1.02 14.59 -30.04
N TRP A 29 -1.42 13.93 -28.96
CA TRP A 29 -1.23 12.49 -28.81
C TRP A 29 -2.26 11.78 -29.65
N THR A 30 -1.80 10.83 -30.42
CA THR A 30 -2.69 10.00 -31.22
C THR A 30 -3.04 8.76 -30.41
N VAL A 31 -4.34 8.54 -30.23
CA VAL A 31 -4.89 7.41 -29.46
C VAL A 31 -5.67 6.53 -30.42
N ALA A 32 -5.25 5.26 -30.62
CA ALA A 32 -6.15 4.26 -31.19
C ALA A 32 -6.82 3.45 -30.09
N GLU A 33 -8.14 3.45 -30.15
CA GLU A 33 -8.98 2.65 -29.28
C GLU A 33 -9.01 1.18 -29.74
N ASN A 34 -9.25 0.27 -28.80
CA ASN A 34 -9.49 -1.16 -29.04
C ASN A 34 -8.44 -1.87 -29.91
N THR A 35 -7.17 -1.51 -29.76
CA THR A 35 -6.07 -2.21 -30.46
C THR A 35 -5.91 -3.66 -29.97
N HIS A 36 -6.34 -3.95 -28.74
CA HIS A 36 -6.25 -5.27 -28.13
C HIS A 36 -7.27 -5.45 -27.00
N LEU A 37 -7.45 -6.70 -26.56
CA LEU A 37 -8.34 -7.05 -25.46
C LEU A 37 -7.90 -6.35 -24.15
N PRO A 38 -8.78 -5.58 -23.47
CA PRO A 38 -8.42 -4.86 -22.26
C PRO A 38 -8.16 -5.82 -21.10
N LEU A 39 -6.95 -5.76 -20.54
CA LEU A 39 -6.55 -6.60 -19.40
C LEU A 39 -7.16 -6.14 -18.07
N VAL A 40 -7.45 -4.85 -17.95
CA VAL A 40 -8.01 -4.20 -16.75
C VAL A 40 -9.12 -3.26 -17.19
N GLY A 41 -10.22 -3.25 -16.43
CA GLY A 41 -11.34 -2.35 -16.63
C GLY A 41 -10.90 -0.88 -16.61
N GLU A 42 -11.57 -0.05 -17.39
CA GLU A 42 -11.20 1.36 -17.56
C GLU A 42 -11.24 2.13 -16.23
N GLU A 43 -12.25 1.86 -15.40
CA GLU A 43 -12.38 2.45 -14.07
C GLU A 43 -11.17 2.16 -13.17
N THR A 44 -10.75 0.89 -13.11
CA THR A 44 -9.59 0.48 -12.28
C THR A 44 -8.30 1.07 -12.83
N PHE A 45 -8.17 1.16 -14.16
CA PHE A 45 -7.02 1.79 -14.79
C PHE A 45 -6.96 3.29 -14.50
N SER A 46 -8.08 4.02 -14.63
CA SER A 46 -8.17 5.44 -14.28
C SER A 46 -7.82 5.67 -12.82
N ALA A 47 -8.45 4.93 -11.91
CA ALA A 47 -8.18 5.06 -10.46
C ALA A 47 -6.71 4.79 -10.11
N ALA A 48 -6.03 3.88 -10.84
CA ALA A 48 -4.60 3.65 -10.70
C ALA A 48 -3.76 4.82 -11.24
N GLN A 49 -4.10 5.38 -12.40
CA GLN A 49 -3.42 6.55 -12.96
C GLN A 49 -3.58 7.79 -12.08
N ASP A 50 -4.76 7.99 -11.49
CA ASP A 50 -5.02 9.06 -10.53
C ASP A 50 -4.16 8.90 -9.25
N ARG A 51 -3.97 7.65 -8.79
CA ARG A 51 -3.06 7.31 -7.67
C ARG A 51 -1.57 7.44 -8.02
N LEU A 52 -1.19 7.15 -9.26
CA LEU A 52 0.19 7.31 -9.75
C LEU A 52 0.52 8.79 -9.95
N ALA A 53 -0.38 9.57 -10.54
CA ALA A 53 -0.25 11.01 -10.69
C ALA A 53 -0.13 11.71 -9.31
N SER A 54 -0.93 11.29 -8.33
CA SER A 54 -0.81 11.76 -6.94
C SER A 54 0.45 11.27 -6.21
N ARG A 55 1.20 10.28 -6.73
CA ARG A 55 2.47 9.80 -6.16
C ARG A 55 3.73 10.31 -6.86
N LYS A 56 3.62 10.86 -8.08
CA LYS A 56 4.79 11.36 -8.80
C LYS A 56 5.41 12.54 -8.04
N ARG A 57 6.56 12.29 -7.42
CA ARG A 57 7.52 13.33 -7.08
C ARG A 57 8.05 13.87 -8.41
N GLY A 58 8.08 15.19 -8.59
CA GLY A 58 8.54 15.82 -9.83
C GLY A 58 9.94 15.35 -10.26
N PRO A 59 10.34 15.61 -11.53
CA PRO A 59 11.57 15.11 -12.12
C PRO A 59 12.80 15.64 -11.36
N GLY A 60 13.27 14.84 -10.40
CA GLY A 60 14.34 15.22 -9.48
C GLY A 60 14.74 14.11 -8.50
N GLU A 61 14.31 12.87 -8.73
CA GLU A 61 14.70 11.71 -7.92
C GLU A 61 16.13 11.25 -8.28
N ARG A 62 17.07 12.19 -8.33
CA ARG A 62 18.51 11.93 -8.39
C ARG A 62 19.05 11.94 -6.97
N SER A 63 19.14 10.75 -6.38
CA SER A 63 20.28 10.26 -5.60
C SER A 63 19.83 9.15 -4.67
N ARG A 64 20.38 7.93 -4.86
CA ARG A 64 20.53 6.93 -3.81
C ARG A 64 21.47 7.51 -2.75
N SER A 65 20.97 8.45 -1.98
CA SER A 65 21.77 9.18 -1.00
C SER A 65 22.34 8.20 0.02
N THR A 66 23.68 8.02 0.01
CA THR A 66 24.52 7.26 0.97
C THR A 66 24.48 7.83 2.40
N TYR A 67 23.40 8.52 2.76
CA TYR A 67 23.28 9.32 3.98
C TYR A 67 22.01 8.87 4.70
N LEU A 68 22.15 8.39 5.93
CA LEU A 68 21.10 7.68 6.68
C LEU A 68 19.84 8.54 6.89
N PHE A 69 20.03 9.85 7.02
CA PHE A 69 18.98 10.82 7.30
C PHE A 69 18.59 11.67 6.09
N ALA A 70 18.87 11.19 4.87
CA ALA A 70 18.50 11.87 3.63
C ALA A 70 17.00 12.22 3.58
N GLY A 71 16.69 13.48 3.26
CA GLY A 71 15.32 13.99 3.20
C GLY A 71 14.63 14.18 4.56
N ARG A 72 15.24 13.72 5.66
CA ARG A 72 14.74 13.88 7.04
C ARG A 72 15.35 15.09 7.73
N VAL A 73 16.64 15.36 7.49
CA VAL A 73 17.31 16.54 8.07
C VAL A 73 16.90 17.81 7.33
N ARG A 74 16.44 18.81 8.08
CA ARG A 74 15.98 20.10 7.57
C ARG A 74 16.68 21.22 8.32
N CYS A 75 17.05 22.29 7.61
CA CYS A 75 17.55 23.49 8.25
C CYS A 75 16.40 24.23 8.95
N CYS A 76 16.65 24.77 10.14
CA CYS A 76 15.69 25.58 10.90
C CYS A 76 16.04 27.07 10.97
N ALA A 77 17.13 27.49 10.33
CA ALA A 77 17.62 28.85 10.44
C ALA A 77 16.82 29.79 9.53
N GLY A 78 15.91 30.58 10.10
CA GLY A 78 15.33 31.81 9.51
C GLY A 78 14.59 31.69 8.16
N HIS A 79 14.54 30.51 7.56
CA HIS A 79 13.93 30.27 6.25
C HIS A 79 13.08 28.98 6.26
N GLN A 80 12.26 28.79 5.22
CA GLN A 80 11.45 27.57 5.05
C GLN A 80 12.34 26.32 5.14
N PRO A 81 11.96 25.24 5.84
CA PRO A 81 12.86 24.12 6.11
C PRO A 81 13.28 23.39 4.83
N LEU A 82 14.44 23.79 4.29
CA LEU A 82 15.05 23.14 3.14
C LEU A 82 15.66 21.80 3.57
N SER A 83 15.54 20.80 2.70
CA SER A 83 16.26 19.52 2.87
C SER A 83 17.75 19.81 2.85
N MET A 84 18.45 19.37 3.88
CA MET A 84 19.90 19.36 3.80
C MET A 84 20.35 18.27 2.82
N HIS A 85 21.42 18.56 2.09
CA HIS A 85 22.00 17.63 1.11
C HIS A 85 23.25 16.97 1.70
N GLY A 86 23.44 15.69 1.42
CA GLY A 86 24.63 14.97 1.83
C GLY A 86 25.87 15.43 1.05
N LYS A 87 26.96 15.69 1.76
CA LYS A 87 28.31 15.94 1.23
C LYS A 87 29.31 15.09 2.03
N SER A 88 30.23 14.42 1.35
CA SER A 88 31.30 13.65 1.99
C SER A 88 32.60 14.43 1.85
N ARG A 89 33.33 14.63 2.95
CA ARG A 89 34.61 15.34 2.99
C ARG A 89 35.51 14.70 4.03
N LYS A 90 36.79 14.50 3.68
CA LYS A 90 37.82 13.98 4.59
C LYS A 90 37.39 12.71 5.35
N GLY A 91 36.70 11.79 4.67
CA GLY A 91 36.22 10.54 5.28
C GLY A 91 35.00 10.68 6.20
N HIS A 92 34.38 11.86 6.28
CA HIS A 92 33.17 12.08 7.07
C HIS A 92 31.99 12.52 6.20
N HIS A 93 30.80 12.11 6.62
CA HIS A 93 29.55 12.51 6.00
C HIS A 93 28.97 13.74 6.71
N TYR A 94 28.54 14.70 5.91
CA TYR A 94 27.96 15.96 6.36
C TYR A 94 26.64 16.19 5.65
N TYR A 95 25.69 16.78 6.36
CA TYR A 95 24.50 17.40 5.80
C TYR A 95 24.79 18.89 5.65
N ALA A 96 24.70 19.41 4.44
CA ALA A 96 24.93 20.80 4.10
C ALA A 96 23.61 21.48 3.72
N CYS A 97 23.39 22.68 4.24
CA CYS A 97 22.26 23.50 3.81
C CYS A 97 22.48 23.97 2.36
N SER A 98 21.46 23.86 1.49
CA SER A 98 21.50 24.35 0.10
C SER A 98 21.11 25.82 -0.05
N TYR A 99 20.81 26.51 1.05
CA TYR A 99 20.26 27.86 1.01
C TYR A 99 21.13 28.83 0.18
N ALA A 100 22.46 28.82 0.38
CA ALA A 100 23.38 29.62 -0.43
C ALA A 100 23.35 29.28 -1.93
N SER A 101 23.15 28.01 -2.30
CA SER A 101 23.06 27.59 -3.71
C SER A 101 21.74 27.96 -4.36
N SER A 102 20.66 28.09 -3.59
CA SER A 102 19.32 28.40 -4.09
C SER A 102 19.02 29.89 -4.08
N TYR A 103 19.52 30.63 -3.08
CA TYR A 103 19.18 32.03 -2.84
C TYR A 103 20.39 32.99 -2.88
N GLY A 104 21.60 32.47 -3.03
CA GLY A 104 22.83 33.27 -3.11
C GLY A 104 23.51 33.48 -1.76
N ASP A 105 24.74 33.98 -1.83
CA ASP A 105 25.66 34.00 -0.69
C ASP A 105 25.32 35.05 0.37
N GLN A 106 24.90 36.26 -0.04
CA GLN A 106 24.60 37.36 0.89
C GLN A 106 23.39 37.04 1.77
N ALA A 107 22.31 36.53 1.16
CA ALA A 107 21.13 36.08 1.89
C ALA A 107 21.43 34.97 2.91
N ALA A 108 22.36 34.06 2.57
CA ALA A 108 22.78 33.01 3.48
C ALA A 108 23.51 33.58 4.70
N LEU A 109 24.36 34.60 4.52
CA LEU A 109 25.06 35.25 5.62
C LEU A 109 24.08 35.90 6.61
N ASP A 110 23.12 36.68 6.12
CA ASP A 110 22.13 37.35 6.98
C ASP A 110 21.28 36.34 7.76
N THR A 111 20.86 35.26 7.10
CA THR A 111 19.96 34.25 7.66
C THR A 111 20.65 33.30 8.64
N HIS A 112 21.96 33.07 8.45
CA HIS A 112 22.74 32.11 9.24
C HIS A 112 23.72 32.81 10.20
N ALA A 113 23.40 34.01 10.67
CA ALA A 113 24.22 34.77 11.62
C ALA A 113 25.69 34.91 11.16
N GLY A 114 25.88 35.29 9.90
CA GLY A 114 27.18 35.51 9.27
C GLY A 114 27.85 34.25 8.71
N GLN A 115 27.16 33.10 8.66
CA GLN A 115 27.72 31.84 8.15
C GLN A 115 27.20 31.47 6.76
N LYS A 116 28.07 31.47 5.75
CA LYS A 116 27.68 31.10 4.38
C LYS A 116 27.16 29.66 4.27
N TRP A 117 27.79 28.73 5.00
CA TRP A 117 27.46 27.30 4.93
C TRP A 117 27.29 26.70 6.31
N ILE A 118 26.11 26.12 6.55
CA ILE A 118 25.85 25.30 7.73
C ILE A 118 26.09 23.83 7.36
N TYR A 119 27.04 23.20 8.06
CA TYR A 119 27.34 21.78 7.95
C TYR A 119 27.03 21.07 9.25
N LEU A 120 26.31 19.96 9.16
CA LEU A 120 26.04 19.07 10.27
C LEU A 120 26.68 17.71 10.00
N ARG A 121 27.61 17.30 10.86
CA ARG A 121 28.29 16.00 10.70
C ARG A 121 27.35 14.86 11.12
N GLU A 122 27.30 13.82 10.30
CA GLU A 122 26.40 12.68 10.50
C GLU A 122 26.70 11.90 11.78
N ASP A 123 27.97 11.73 12.14
CA ASP A 123 28.37 10.97 13.34
C ASP A 123 27.81 11.54 14.65
N TYR A 124 27.77 12.88 14.78
CA TYR A 124 27.21 13.54 15.96
C TYR A 124 25.69 13.45 15.95
N LEU A 125 25.07 13.63 14.78
CA LEU A 125 23.62 13.50 14.63
C LEU A 125 23.16 12.08 15.00
N LEU A 126 23.88 11.06 14.55
CA LEU A 126 23.57 9.67 14.83
C LEU A 126 23.58 9.39 16.34
N LYS A 127 24.63 9.82 17.05
CA LYS A 127 24.74 9.67 18.51
C LYS A 127 23.60 10.36 19.26
N LEU A 128 23.18 11.55 18.82
CA LEU A 128 22.07 12.28 19.42
C LEU A 128 20.74 11.54 19.21
N VAL A 129 20.51 11.02 18.00
CA VAL A 129 19.32 10.23 17.68
C VAL A 129 19.31 8.93 18.48
N GLU A 130 20.42 8.20 18.54
CA GLU A 130 20.54 6.98 19.35
C GLU A 130 20.24 7.24 20.83
N ARG A 131 20.82 8.28 21.41
CA ARG A 131 20.52 8.68 22.79
C ARG A 131 19.05 9.03 22.97
N PHE A 132 18.46 9.77 22.04
CA PHE A 132 17.04 10.12 22.08
C PHE A 132 16.17 8.86 22.03
N LEU A 133 16.46 7.92 21.11
CA LEU A 133 15.72 6.67 20.97
C LEU A 133 15.83 5.83 22.24
N ALA A 134 17.05 5.67 22.79
CA ALA A 134 17.29 4.93 24.02
C ALA A 134 16.52 5.53 25.21
N GLN A 135 16.48 6.85 25.33
CA GLN A 135 15.83 7.51 26.47
C GLN A 135 14.31 7.63 26.32
N ARG A 136 13.83 7.97 25.12
CA ARG A 136 12.43 8.37 24.90
C ARG A 136 11.55 7.25 24.35
N ILE A 137 12.12 6.36 23.53
CA ILE A 137 11.40 5.26 22.87
C ILE A 137 11.65 3.92 23.55
N PHE A 138 12.90 3.63 23.91
CA PHE A 138 13.30 2.37 24.54
C PHE A 138 13.65 2.52 26.03
N GLY A 139 13.25 3.62 26.65
CA GLY A 139 13.47 3.83 28.08
C GLY A 139 12.79 2.73 28.92
N PRO A 140 13.34 2.38 30.10
CA PRO A 140 12.88 1.25 30.91
C PRO A 140 11.37 1.35 31.22
N MET A 141 10.92 2.55 31.62
CA MET A 141 9.50 2.80 31.91
C MET A 141 8.55 2.57 30.72
N ARG A 142 9.04 2.70 29.48
CA ARG A 142 8.21 2.53 28.28
C ARG A 142 8.13 1.07 27.87
N ILE A 143 9.18 0.28 28.07
CA ILE A 143 9.13 -1.18 27.88
C ILE A 143 8.12 -1.79 28.85
N ASP A 144 8.13 -1.34 30.11
CA ASP A 144 7.14 -1.78 31.10
C ASP A 144 5.71 -1.43 30.68
N ARG A 145 5.51 -0.19 30.20
CA ARG A 145 4.20 0.26 29.69
C ARG A 145 3.76 -0.55 28.46
N LEU A 146 4.67 -0.83 27.53
CA LEU A 146 4.41 -1.66 26.35
C LEU A 146 4.03 -3.08 26.76
N SER A 147 4.75 -3.67 27.72
CA SER A 147 4.44 -5.01 28.24
C SER A 147 3.03 -5.06 28.85
N LYS A 148 2.64 -4.01 29.57
CA LYS A 148 1.30 -3.88 30.15
C LYS A 148 0.24 -3.75 29.05
N GLN A 149 0.48 -2.88 28.06
CA GLN A 149 -0.42 -2.72 26.91
C GLN A 149 -0.58 -4.02 26.11
N LEU A 150 0.49 -4.80 25.93
CA LEU A 150 0.43 -6.07 25.22
C LEU A 150 -0.38 -7.11 26.01
N ARG A 151 -0.24 -7.16 27.34
CA ARG A 151 -1.07 -8.01 28.22
C ARG A 151 -2.53 -7.61 28.16
N ASP A 152 -2.83 -6.32 28.25
CA ASP A 152 -4.19 -5.79 28.18
C ASP A 152 -4.83 -6.10 26.82
N HIS A 153 -4.10 -5.89 25.72
CA HIS A 153 -4.57 -6.19 24.37
C HIS A 153 -4.81 -7.70 24.17
N ARG A 154 -3.92 -8.57 24.68
CA ARG A 154 -4.10 -10.02 24.63
C ARG A 154 -5.38 -10.43 25.38
N ARG A 155 -5.60 -9.91 26.58
CA ARG A 155 -6.82 -10.18 27.37
C ARG A 155 -8.08 -9.73 26.63
N SER A 156 -8.06 -8.54 26.03
CA SER A 156 -9.17 -8.05 25.20
C SER A 156 -9.39 -8.93 23.97
N ALA A 157 -8.33 -9.37 23.30
CA ALA A 157 -8.41 -10.27 22.15
C ALA A 157 -8.95 -11.65 22.52
N GLU A 158 -8.54 -12.22 23.65
CA GLU A 158 -9.06 -13.49 24.17
C GLU A 158 -10.55 -13.38 24.53
N THR A 159 -10.96 -12.26 25.13
CA THR A 159 -12.37 -12.01 25.48
C THR A 159 -13.22 -11.85 24.21
N ASN A 160 -12.75 -11.05 23.25
CA ASN A 160 -13.40 -10.87 21.96
C ASN A 160 -13.45 -12.19 21.17
N GLY A 161 -12.38 -12.98 21.21
CA GLY A 161 -12.29 -14.29 20.58
C GLY A 161 -13.25 -15.31 21.19
N LYS A 162 -13.40 -15.33 22.52
CA LYS A 162 -14.41 -16.16 23.21
C LYS A 162 -15.83 -15.76 22.82
N SER A 163 -16.13 -14.47 22.77
CA SER A 163 -17.44 -13.97 22.34
C SER A 163 -17.72 -14.29 20.87
N ALA A 164 -16.73 -14.10 19.99
CA ALA A 164 -16.82 -14.45 18.57
C ALA A 164 -16.99 -15.96 18.36
N ALA A 165 -16.21 -16.79 19.06
CA ALA A 165 -16.34 -18.25 18.99
C ALA A 165 -17.71 -18.74 19.49
N THR A 166 -18.24 -18.12 20.55
CA THR A 166 -19.58 -18.44 21.04
C THR A 166 -20.64 -18.10 20.01
N LYS A 167 -20.53 -16.93 19.35
CA LYS A 167 -21.42 -16.52 18.26
C LYS A 167 -21.33 -17.47 17.05
N ILE A 168 -20.11 -17.86 16.64
CA ILE A 168 -19.92 -18.81 15.53
C ILE A 168 -20.52 -20.18 15.88
N ARG A 169 -20.31 -20.69 17.11
CA ARG A 169 -20.93 -21.96 17.56
C ARG A 169 -22.46 -21.89 17.54
N GLN A 170 -23.04 -20.78 17.99
CA GLN A 170 -24.50 -20.56 17.92
C GLN A 170 -25.00 -20.57 16.47
N GLN A 171 -24.27 -19.92 15.55
CA GLN A 171 -24.59 -19.93 14.12
C GLN A 171 -24.46 -21.32 13.50
N LEU A 172 -23.45 -22.10 13.91
CA LEU A 172 -23.28 -23.48 13.46
C LEU A 172 -24.47 -24.35 13.91
N ALA A 173 -24.84 -24.26 15.19
CA ALA A 173 -25.97 -24.99 15.75
C ALA A 173 -27.31 -24.60 15.10
N ASP A 174 -27.52 -23.32 14.79
CA ASP A 174 -28.70 -22.87 14.05
C ASP A 174 -28.71 -23.40 12.61
N THR A 175 -27.55 -23.41 11.95
CA THR A 175 -27.40 -23.96 10.60
C THR A 175 -27.67 -25.48 10.59
N ASP A 176 -27.09 -26.23 11.52
CA ASP A 176 -27.32 -27.68 11.68
C ASP A 176 -28.80 -27.98 11.97
N ARG A 177 -29.46 -27.19 12.82
CA ARG A 177 -30.91 -27.32 13.06
C ARG A 177 -31.72 -27.14 11.77
N ARG A 178 -31.35 -26.18 10.91
CA ARG A 178 -32.03 -25.94 9.63
C ARG A 178 -31.74 -27.03 8.59
N LEU A 179 -30.54 -27.61 8.59
CA LEU A 179 -30.12 -28.65 7.65
C LEU A 179 -30.55 -30.06 8.06
N GLY A 180 -30.72 -30.32 9.36
CA GLY A 180 -31.05 -31.64 9.92
C GLY A 180 -32.28 -32.30 9.27
N PRO A 181 -33.44 -31.63 9.17
CA PRO A 181 -34.61 -32.19 8.50
C PRO A 181 -34.34 -32.52 7.02
N ARG A 182 -33.58 -31.67 6.31
CA ARG A 182 -33.23 -31.89 4.90
C ARG A 182 -32.30 -33.09 4.72
N GLN A 183 -31.33 -33.25 5.61
CA GLN A 183 -30.41 -34.39 5.59
C GLN A 183 -31.11 -35.70 5.94
N ALA A 184 -32.00 -35.71 6.94
CA ALA A 184 -32.79 -36.88 7.31
C ALA A 184 -33.68 -37.37 6.17
N ILE A 185 -34.29 -36.43 5.43
CA ILE A 185 -35.02 -36.74 4.19
C ILE A 185 -34.04 -37.35 3.17
N CYS A 186 -32.95 -36.67 2.82
CA CYS A 186 -31.98 -37.20 1.84
C CYS A 186 -31.38 -38.56 2.22
N SER A 187 -31.12 -38.83 3.51
CA SER A 187 -30.60 -40.12 3.98
C SER A 187 -31.64 -41.23 3.97
N ALA A 188 -32.91 -40.93 4.31
CA ALA A 188 -34.01 -41.89 4.18
C ALA A 188 -34.23 -42.31 2.73
N TRP A 189 -34.14 -41.36 1.79
CA TRP A 189 -34.14 -41.65 0.36
C TRP A 189 -32.93 -42.48 -0.08
N ARG A 190 -31.73 -42.22 0.48
CA ARG A 190 -30.52 -43.02 0.19
C ARG A 190 -30.64 -44.47 0.66
N VAL A 191 -31.20 -44.72 1.85
CA VAL A 191 -31.41 -46.08 2.38
C VAL A 191 -32.53 -46.80 1.63
N GLY A 192 -33.60 -46.09 1.24
CA GLY A 192 -34.66 -46.63 0.40
C GLY A 192 -34.16 -47.08 -0.99
N VAL A 193 -33.22 -46.35 -1.59
CA VAL A 193 -32.59 -46.73 -2.88
C VAL A 193 -31.68 -47.96 -2.75
N VAL A 194 -31.06 -48.20 -1.58
CA VAL A 194 -30.21 -49.38 -1.35
C VAL A 194 -31.04 -50.61 -0.99
N ALA A 195 -32.17 -50.44 -0.30
CA ALA A 195 -33.09 -51.54 0.03
C ALA A 195 -33.83 -52.10 -1.21
N ASP A 196 -34.00 -51.29 -2.26
CA ASP A 196 -34.67 -51.68 -3.51
C ASP A 196 -33.70 -52.28 -4.56
N GLY A 197 -32.50 -52.68 -4.13
CA GLY A 197 -31.47 -53.31 -4.98
C GLY A 197 -31.61 -54.82 -5.16
N SER A 198 -32.60 -55.46 -4.54
CA SER A 198 -32.86 -56.89 -4.72
C SER A 198 -34.32 -57.13 -5.15
N ALA A 199 -34.43 -57.56 -6.41
CA ALA A 199 -35.57 -58.23 -7.03
C ALA A 199 -36.78 -57.39 -7.49
N ARG A 200 -36.90 -57.40 -8.83
CA ARG A 200 -38.13 -57.53 -9.64
C ARG A 200 -39.04 -56.30 -9.75
N ASN A 201 -38.94 -55.68 -10.93
CA ASN A 201 -40.05 -55.38 -11.85
C ASN A 201 -41.44 -55.20 -11.21
N VAL A 202 -41.81 -53.96 -10.88
CA VAL A 202 -43.20 -53.50 -11.01
C VAL A 202 -43.20 -52.06 -11.51
N SER A 203 -43.77 -51.89 -12.69
CA SER A 203 -44.17 -50.65 -13.31
C SER A 203 -45.09 -49.82 -12.40
N ARG A 204 -44.77 -48.54 -12.17
CA ARG A 204 -45.76 -47.46 -11.95
C ARG A 204 -45.11 -46.10 -11.73
N GLY A 205 -45.74 -45.08 -12.34
CA GLY A 205 -45.82 -43.73 -11.79
C GLY A 205 -44.56 -42.88 -11.87
N ARG A 206 -44.41 -42.15 -12.98
CA ARG A 206 -43.61 -40.92 -13.00
C ARG A 206 -44.21 -39.93 -11.98
N ALA A 207 -43.63 -39.85 -10.80
CA ALA A 207 -43.78 -38.69 -9.91
C ALA A 207 -42.45 -37.95 -9.90
N GLN A 208 -42.37 -36.99 -10.82
CA GLN A 208 -41.21 -36.14 -11.05
C GLN A 208 -41.15 -35.06 -9.95
N ALA A 209 -40.72 -35.42 -8.74
CA ALA A 209 -40.39 -34.44 -7.71
C ALA A 209 -38.91 -34.03 -7.88
N ARG A 210 -38.70 -32.97 -8.66
CA ARG A 210 -37.40 -32.30 -8.82
C ARG A 210 -36.88 -31.94 -7.43
N CYS A 211 -35.75 -32.52 -7.02
CA CYS A 211 -34.90 -31.90 -6.01
C CYS A 211 -34.42 -30.57 -6.60
N SER A 212 -35.10 -29.47 -6.27
CA SER A 212 -34.59 -28.13 -6.56
C SER A 212 -33.37 -27.90 -5.66
N TRP A 213 -32.19 -28.21 -6.20
CA TRP A 213 -30.97 -27.61 -5.72
C TRP A 213 -31.12 -26.10 -5.91
N GLY A 214 -31.46 -25.40 -4.83
CA GLY A 214 -31.46 -23.95 -4.78
C GLY A 214 -30.07 -23.46 -5.14
N ARG A 215 -29.98 -22.83 -6.30
CA ARG A 215 -28.84 -22.06 -6.77
C ARG A 215 -28.52 -21.01 -5.70
N ILE A 216 -27.44 -21.22 -4.95
CA ILE A 216 -26.82 -20.18 -4.14
C ILE A 216 -26.32 -19.13 -5.14
N VAL A 217 -26.98 -17.99 -5.16
CA VAL A 217 -26.51 -16.79 -5.84
C VAL A 217 -25.42 -16.19 -4.93
N LEU A 218 -24.22 -16.06 -5.48
CA LEU A 218 -23.10 -15.29 -4.90
C LEU A 218 -23.45 -13.80 -4.86
#